data_AF-A0ABD4S1B5-F1
#
_entry.id   AF-A0ABD4S1B5-F1
#
_cell.length_a   1.000
_cell.length_b   1.000
_cell.length_c   1.000
_cell.angle_alpha   90.00
_cell.angle_beta   90.00
_cell.angle_gamma   90.00
#
_symmetry.space_group_name_H-M   'P 1'
#
loop_
_entity.id
_entity.type
_entity.pdbx_description
1 polymer ?
#
loop_
_entity_poly.entity_id
_entity_poly.type
_entity_poly.pdbx_seq_one_letter_code
_entity_poly.pdbx_strand_id
1 'polypeptide(L)' 'MLGFEKIKYYYDNKMWTKEMVKNSVGKNKITETEYKQIIGENYIA' A
#
# COMPACT_ATOMS: atom_id res chain seq x y z
N MET A 1 -2.56 1.73 15.00
CA MET A 1 -1.43 1.91 14.07
C MET A 1 -1.89 1.56 12.65
N LEU A 2 -1.51 2.34 11.64
CA LEU A 2 -1.67 1.98 10.22
C LEU A 2 -0.53 1.03 9.83
N GLY A 3 -0.84 -0.08 9.18
CA GLY A 3 0.11 -1.10 8.71
C GLY A 3 -0.51 -1.89 7.56
N PHE A 4 0.19 -2.92 7.08
CA PHE A 4 -0.16 -3.70 5.90
C PHE A 4 -1.64 -4.08 5.80
N GLU A 5 -2.19 -4.75 6.82
CA GLU A 5 -3.58 -5.26 6.79
C GLU A 5 -4.62 -4.16 6.60
N LYS A 6 -4.44 -3.02 7.29
CA LYS A 6 -5.35 -1.88 7.14
C LYS A 6 -5.22 -1.21 5.78
N ILE A 7 -4.00 -1.07 5.27
CA ILE A 7 -3.78 -0.46 3.95
C ILE A 7 -4.33 -1.37 2.86
N LYS A 8 -4.11 -2.68 2.96
CA LYS A 8 -4.73 -3.66 2.07
C LYS A 8 -6.25 -3.57 2.13
N TYR A 9 -6.85 -3.54 3.33
CA TYR A 9 -8.29 -3.38 3.50
C TYR A 9 -8.81 -2.11 2.83
N TYR A 10 -8.17 -0.96 3.03
CA TYR A 10 -8.60 0.29 2.41
C TYR A 10 -8.48 0.28 0.88
N TYR A 11 -7.44 -0.34 0.35
CA TYR A 11 -7.28 -0.48 -1.10
C TYR A 11 -8.34 -1.43 -1.70
N ASP A 12 -8.55 -2.59 -1.08
CA ASP A 12 -9.52 -3.62 -1.48
C ASP A 12 -10.96 -3.08 -1.50
N ASN A 13 -11.30 -2.28 -0.48
CA ASN A 13 -12.59 -1.59 -0.38
C ASN A 13 -12.67 -0.31 -1.23
N LYS A 14 -11.69 -0.05 -2.11
CA LYS A 14 -11.61 1.15 -2.97
C LYS A 14 -11.65 2.48 -2.23
N MET A 15 -11.32 2.50 -0.94
CA MET A 15 -11.20 3.71 -0.14
C MET A 15 -9.90 4.44 -0.44
N TRP A 16 -8.86 3.71 -0.84
CA TRP A 16 -7.53 4.24 -1.12
C TRP A 16 -7.13 3.94 -2.57
N THR A 17 -6.43 4.90 -3.18
CA THR A 17 -5.85 4.72 -4.51
C THR A 17 -4.46 4.09 -4.43
N LYS A 18 -3.96 3.58 -5.56
CA LYS A 18 -2.58 3.09 -5.69
C LYS A 18 -1.54 4.10 -5.20
N GLU A 19 -1.75 5.38 -5.46
CA GLU A 19 -0.86 6.46 -4.99
C GLU A 19 -0.84 6.60 -3.47
N MET A 20 -1.97 6.40 -2.79
CA MET A 20 -2.03 6.40 -1.33
C MET A 20 -1.26 5.21 -0.73
N VAL A 21 -1.37 4.03 -1.37
CA VAL A 21 -0.56 2.86 -0.99
C VAL A 21 0.92 3.12 -1.25
N LYS A 22 1.27 3.78 -2.38
CA LYS A 22 2.66 4.18 -2.71
C LYS A 22 3.25 5.12 -1.65
N ASN A 23 2.47 6.12 -1.22
CA ASN A 23 2.87 7.03 -0.14
C ASN A 23 3.11 6.33 1.19
N SER A 24 2.46 5.18 1.42
CA SER A 24 2.65 4.40 2.64
C SER A 24 4.01 3.69 2.68
N VAL A 25 4.56 3.34 1.52
CA VAL A 25 5.95 2.88 1.39
C VAL A 25 6.90 4.00 1.80
N GLY A 26 6.74 5.21 1.25
CA GLY A 26 7.59 6.37 1.61
C GLY A 26 7.48 6.80 3.08
N LYS A 27 6.37 6.46 3.75
CA LYS A 27 6.16 6.70 5.19
C LYS A 27 6.60 5.53 6.08
N ASN A 28 7.29 4.52 5.53
CA ASN A 28 7.71 3.30 6.23
C ASN A 28 6.55 2.60 6.96
N LYS A 29 5.34 2.63 6.39
CA LYS A 29 4.17 1.89 6.92
C LYS A 29 4.04 0.50 6.34
N ILE A 30 4.56 0.32 5.14
CA ILE A 30 4.68 -0.95 4.42
C ILE A 30 5.99 -0.92 3.62
N THR A 31 6.43 -2.08 3.20
CA THR A 31 7.57 -2.31 2.31
C THR A 31 7.15 -2.30 0.84
N GLU A 32 8.12 -2.25 -0.06
CA GLU A 32 7.90 -2.38 -1.51
C GLU A 32 7.27 -3.74 -1.88
N THR A 33 7.66 -4.80 -1.16
CA THR A 33 7.09 -6.15 -1.32
C THR A 33 5.61 -6.16 -0.94
N GLU A 34 5.27 -5.55 0.19
CA GLU A 34 3.89 -5.44 0.65
C GLU A 34 3.05 -4.56 -0.29
N TYR A 35 3.62 -3.48 -0.84
CA TYR A 35 2.98 -2.70 -1.90
C TYR A 35 2.65 -3.59 -3.10
N LYS A 36 3.59 -4.41 -3.56
CA LYS A 36 3.36 -5.35 -4.66
C LYS A 36 2.29 -6.39 -4.32
N GLN A 37 2.17 -6.83 -3.08
CA GLN A 37 1.09 -7.74 -2.66
C GLN A 37 -0.29 -7.05 -2.67
N ILE A 38 -0.36 -5.76 -2.36
CA ILE A 38 -1.63 -5.00 -2.36
C ILE A 38 -2.05 -4.63 -3.79
N ILE A 39 -1.10 -4.14 -4.59
CA ILE A 39 -1.36 -3.56 -5.92
C ILE A 39 -1.25 -4.60 -7.04
N GLY A 40 -0.41 -5.62 -6.88
CA GLY A 40 -0.06 -6.57 -7.95
C GLY A 40 1.05 -6.07 -8.89
N GLU A 41 1.52 -4.84 -8.70
CA GLU A 41 2.54 -4.20 -9.54
C GLU A 41 3.81 -3.90 -8.72
N ASN A 42 4.97 -3.83 -9.39
CA ASN A 42 6.20 -3.43 -8.72
C ASN A 42 6.09 -1.99 -8.21
N TYR A 43 6.67 -1.72 -7.04
CA TYR A 43 6.86 -0.35 -6.57
C TYR A 43 7.89 0.35 -7.47
N ILE A 44 7.53 1.53 -7.98
CA ILE A 44 8.41 2.40 -8.75
C ILE A 44 8.45 3.71 -7.99
N ALA A 45 9.61 4.08 -7.46
CA ALA A 45 9.83 5.30 -6.69
C ALA A 45 9.45 6.55 -7.50
#